data_AF-N6VY60-F1
#
_entry.id   AF-N6VY60-F1
#
_cell.length_a   1.000
_cell.length_b   1.000
_cell.length_c   1.000
_cell.angle_alpha   90.00
_cell.angle_beta   90.00
_cell.angle_gamma   90.00
#
_symmetry.space_group_name_H-M   'P 1'
#
loop_
_entity.id
_entity.type
_entity.pdbx_description
1 polymer ?
#
loop_
_entity_poly.entity_id
_entity_poly.type
_entity_poly.pdbx_seq_one_letter_code
_entity_poly.pdbx_strand_id
1 'polypeptide(L)'
;MQAQLSKTFKMSLLASGIALSMSATAAEGLYSADDLMDANVYDQSGEEIGEVEDILMGNGMEVHSLVVEAGGLLDMGDREFVVERGDFTVNTREGNQGWEDIVYEVHIDAPRDQIKNFDEYSESWWNQTQQSLNQAWQNTQEGAASAWENTKEATSRAWQNTKEAVENLGDEVEEDTDQM
;
A
#
# COMPACT_ATOMS: atom_id res chain seq x y z
N MET A 1 -47.11 12.41 -18.23
CA MET A 1 -46.58 11.42 -17.27
C MET A 1 -45.33 10.84 -17.91
N GLN A 2 -44.16 11.17 -17.35
CA GLN A 2 -42.87 10.54 -17.68
C GLN A 2 -42.85 9.12 -17.08
N ALA A 3 -41.97 8.17 -17.41
CA ALA A 3 -40.73 8.19 -18.16
C ALA A 3 -40.49 6.77 -18.73
N GLN A 4 -39.84 6.67 -19.89
CA GLN A 4 -39.02 5.49 -20.19
C GLN A 4 -37.57 5.93 -19.98
N LEU A 5 -36.90 5.34 -18.99
CA LEU A 5 -35.47 5.55 -18.75
C LEU A 5 -34.70 4.44 -19.47
N SER A 6 -34.02 4.84 -20.54
CA SER A 6 -33.00 4.08 -21.23
C SER A 6 -31.82 3.79 -20.30
N LYS A 7 -31.41 2.52 -20.22
CA LYS A 7 -30.12 2.12 -19.65
C LYS A 7 -29.02 2.85 -20.41
N THR A 8 -28.29 3.72 -19.71
CA THR A 8 -27.19 4.49 -20.30
C THR A 8 -25.89 3.92 -19.77
N PHE A 9 -25.10 3.36 -20.68
CA PHE A 9 -23.69 3.04 -20.49
C PHE A 9 -22.93 4.35 -20.28
N LYS A 10 -22.17 4.48 -19.18
CA LYS A 10 -21.26 5.62 -18.98
C LYS A 10 -19.87 5.08 -18.72
N MET A 11 -19.00 5.25 -19.70
CA MET A 11 -17.56 5.04 -19.62
C MET A 11 -16.86 6.40 -19.63
N SER A 12 -15.92 6.54 -18.70
CA SER A 12 -14.73 7.40 -18.65
C SER A 12 -14.85 8.93 -18.59
N LEU A 13 -14.23 9.51 -17.56
CA LEU A 13 -13.49 10.77 -17.63
C LEU A 13 -12.06 10.52 -17.12
N LEU A 14 -11.11 10.34 -18.04
CA LEU A 14 -9.71 10.70 -17.82
C LEU A 14 -9.61 12.20 -18.10
N ALA A 15 -9.73 13.02 -17.06
CA ALA A 15 -9.44 14.45 -17.15
C ALA A 15 -7.94 14.65 -16.93
N SER A 16 -7.21 14.89 -18.01
CA SER A 16 -5.88 15.51 -17.98
C SER A 16 -6.02 16.94 -17.45
N GLY A 17 -5.73 17.12 -16.18
CA GLY A 17 -5.64 18.40 -15.52
C GLY A 17 -5.19 18.17 -14.10
N ILE A 18 -3.96 18.55 -13.78
CA ILE A 18 -3.45 18.53 -12.40
C ILE A 18 -4.26 19.57 -11.63
N ALA A 19 -5.37 19.14 -11.03
CA ALA A 19 -5.89 19.73 -9.83
C ALA A 19 -5.26 18.92 -8.70
N LEU A 20 -4.23 19.49 -8.07
CA LEU A 20 -3.78 19.08 -6.74
C LEU A 20 -4.96 19.31 -5.79
N SER A 21 -5.92 18.39 -5.76
CA SER A 21 -6.77 18.24 -4.59
C SER A 21 -5.82 17.94 -3.45
N MET A 22 -5.85 18.79 -2.42
CA MET A 22 -5.13 18.57 -1.18
C MET A 22 -5.67 17.28 -0.57
N SER A 23 -5.12 16.14 -0.99
CA SER A 23 -5.22 14.90 -0.25
C SER A 23 -4.47 15.19 1.03
N ALA A 24 -5.17 15.10 2.16
CA ALA A 24 -4.53 15.12 3.46
C ALA A 24 -3.34 14.16 3.38
N THR A 25 -2.13 14.71 3.49
CA THR A 25 -0.93 13.91 3.68
C THR A 25 -1.10 13.27 5.06
N ALA A 26 -1.74 12.09 5.11
CA ALA A 26 -1.42 11.14 6.14
C ALA A 26 0.10 10.99 6.02
N ALA A 27 0.83 11.35 7.08
CA ALA A 27 2.28 11.24 7.08
C ALA A 27 2.63 9.81 6.65
N GLU A 28 3.26 9.66 5.49
CA GLU A 28 3.75 8.36 5.05
C GLU A 28 4.89 7.99 6.01
N GLY A 29 4.62 7.04 6.90
CA GLY A 29 5.62 6.51 7.81
C GLY A 29 6.70 5.74 7.05
N LEU A 30 7.92 5.72 7.59
CA LEU A 30 8.95 4.78 7.15
C LEU A 30 8.78 3.49 7.97
N TYR A 31 8.75 2.35 7.27
CA TYR A 31 8.58 1.03 7.87
C TYR A 31 9.79 0.17 7.50
N SER A 32 10.36 -0.52 8.50
CA SER A 32 11.38 -1.55 8.27
C SER A 32 10.68 -2.79 7.74
N ALA A 33 11.13 -3.32 6.59
CA ALA A 33 10.60 -4.57 6.08
C ALA A 33 10.97 -5.75 7.00
N ASP A 34 12.16 -5.70 7.61
CA ASP A 34 12.67 -6.73 8.53
C ASP A 34 11.82 -6.81 9.79
N ASP A 35 11.44 -5.66 10.37
CA ASP A 35 10.60 -5.62 11.57
C ASP A 35 9.10 -5.80 11.28
N LEU A 36 8.69 -5.60 10.02
CA LEU A 36 7.31 -5.86 9.58
C LEU A 36 7.10 -7.35 9.31
N MET A 37 8.14 -8.07 8.90
CA MET A 37 8.17 -9.52 9.00
C MET A 37 8.08 -9.93 10.47
N ASP A 38 7.42 -11.05 10.76
CA ASP A 38 7.11 -11.52 12.12
C ASP A 38 6.19 -10.58 12.93
N ALA A 39 5.64 -9.52 12.33
CA ALA A 39 4.70 -8.64 13.00
C ALA A 39 3.38 -9.35 13.28
N ASN A 40 2.83 -9.17 14.49
CA ASN A 40 1.55 -9.74 14.88
C ASN A 40 0.41 -9.12 14.06
N VAL A 41 -0.52 -9.98 13.64
CA VAL A 41 -1.71 -9.63 12.86
C VAL A 41 -2.95 -9.78 13.71
N TYR A 42 -3.79 -8.74 13.74
CA TYR A 42 -5.01 -8.65 14.55
C TYR A 42 -6.25 -8.48 13.69
N ASP A 43 -7.38 -9.04 14.12
CA ASP A 43 -8.69 -8.75 13.53
C ASP A 43 -9.31 -7.47 14.10
N GLN A 44 -10.50 -7.09 13.59
CA GLN A 44 -11.24 -5.91 14.01
C GLN A 44 -11.64 -5.90 15.51
N SER A 45 -11.64 -7.05 16.18
CA SER A 45 -11.91 -7.16 17.61
C SER A 45 -10.66 -6.94 18.48
N GLY A 46 -9.49 -6.85 17.85
CA GLY A 46 -8.18 -6.79 18.52
C GLY A 46 -7.67 -8.16 18.95
N GLU A 47 -8.23 -9.25 18.42
CA GLU A 47 -7.74 -10.60 18.65
C GLU A 47 -6.62 -10.92 17.67
N GLU A 48 -5.52 -11.49 18.17
CA GLU A 48 -4.41 -11.94 17.34
C GLU A 48 -4.84 -13.15 16.52
N ILE A 49 -4.56 -13.11 15.22
CA ILE A 49 -5.01 -14.10 14.25
C ILE A 49 -3.87 -14.68 13.42
N GLY A 50 -2.64 -14.21 13.59
CA GLY A 50 -1.49 -14.67 12.83
C GLY A 50 -0.29 -13.74 12.92
N GLU A 51 0.71 -14.04 12.09
CA GLU A 51 1.99 -13.32 11.99
C GLU A 51 2.30 -13.08 10.51
N VAL A 52 3.00 -11.98 10.19
CA VAL A 52 3.41 -11.68 8.81
C VAL A 52 4.60 -12.57 8.42
N GLU A 53 4.42 -13.41 7.41
CA GLU A 53 5.47 -14.31 6.89
C GLU A 53 6.22 -13.72 5.68
N ASP A 54 5.52 -12.98 4.81
CA ASP A 54 6.13 -12.41 3.60
C ASP A 54 5.46 -11.09 3.17
N ILE A 55 6.21 -10.29 2.42
CA ILE A 55 5.76 -9.03 1.84
C ILE A 55 5.90 -9.14 0.32
N LEU A 56 4.76 -9.31 -0.36
CA LEU A 56 4.76 -9.43 -1.82
C LEU A 56 4.73 -8.04 -2.45
N MET A 57 5.69 -7.78 -3.34
CA MET A 57 5.80 -6.51 -4.04
C MET A 57 5.49 -6.64 -5.53
N GLY A 58 4.86 -5.61 -6.08
CA GLY A 58 4.63 -5.46 -7.51
C GLY A 58 5.90 -5.00 -8.27
N ASN A 59 5.80 -4.91 -9.59
CA ASN A 59 6.91 -4.51 -10.47
C ASN A 59 7.43 -3.08 -10.23
N GLY A 60 6.61 -2.20 -9.65
CA GLY A 60 7.02 -0.84 -9.29
C GLY A 60 7.65 -0.73 -7.90
N MET A 61 7.90 -1.86 -7.22
CA MET A 61 8.38 -1.94 -5.83
C MET A 61 7.38 -1.43 -4.78
N GLU A 62 6.10 -1.34 -5.13
CA GLU A 62 5.01 -1.15 -4.18
C GLU A 62 4.60 -2.48 -3.54
N VAL A 63 4.34 -2.49 -2.22
CA VAL A 63 3.66 -3.62 -1.55
C VAL A 63 2.34 -3.90 -2.28
N HIS A 64 2.17 -5.12 -2.75
CA HIS A 64 0.94 -5.64 -3.32
C HIS A 64 0.08 -6.25 -2.22
N SER A 65 0.68 -7.09 -1.37
CA SER A 65 0.00 -7.83 -0.33
C SER A 65 0.96 -8.29 0.75
N LEU A 66 0.42 -8.61 1.93
CA LEU A 66 1.11 -9.38 2.96
C LEU A 66 0.70 -10.85 2.86
N VAL A 67 1.63 -11.75 3.17
CA VAL A 67 1.34 -13.16 3.47
C VAL A 67 1.30 -13.30 4.97
N VAL A 68 0.22 -13.86 5.48
CA VAL A 68 -0.01 -14.02 6.92
C VAL A 68 -0.15 -15.51 7.24
N GLU A 69 0.70 -16.03 8.12
CA GLU A 69 0.51 -17.36 8.68
C GLU A 69 -0.65 -17.31 9.69
N ALA A 70 -1.68 -18.13 9.49
CA ALA A 70 -2.81 -18.17 10.39
C ALA A 70 -2.41 -18.75 11.75
N GLY A 71 -2.70 -17.99 12.81
CA GLY A 71 -2.60 -18.48 14.17
C GLY A 71 -3.65 -19.56 14.46
N GLY A 72 -3.36 -20.43 15.44
CA GLY A 72 -4.22 -21.56 15.82
C GLY A 72 -5.66 -21.20 16.21
N LEU A 73 -5.95 -19.91 16.41
CA LEU A 73 -7.24 -19.37 16.82
C LEU A 73 -8.26 -19.25 15.66
N LEU A 74 -7.81 -19.30 14.41
CA LEU A 74 -8.70 -19.25 13.24
C LEU A 74 -9.29 -20.62 12.85
N ASP A 75 -8.84 -21.73 13.45
CA ASP A 75 -9.14 -23.11 13.01
C ASP A 75 -8.74 -23.33 11.53
N MET A 76 -7.65 -22.69 11.12
CA MET A 76 -7.12 -22.74 9.75
C MET A 76 -5.82 -23.56 9.64
N GLY A 77 -5.28 -24.04 10.76
CA GLY A 77 -3.96 -24.68 10.82
C GLY A 77 -2.85 -23.69 10.46
N ASP A 78 -1.71 -24.22 10.03
CA ASP A 78 -0.53 -23.44 9.59
C ASP A 78 -0.73 -22.93 8.14
N ARG A 79 -1.94 -22.44 7.83
CA ARG A 79 -2.27 -21.93 6.51
C ARG A 79 -1.79 -20.51 6.39
N GLU A 80 -1.04 -20.22 5.34
CA GLU A 80 -0.71 -18.87 4.92
C GLU A 80 -1.81 -18.30 4.02
N PHE A 81 -2.30 -17.11 4.33
CA PHE A 81 -3.31 -16.41 3.52
C PHE A 81 -2.80 -15.04 3.06
N VAL A 82 -3.32 -14.58 1.93
CA VAL A 82 -2.91 -13.33 1.30
C VAL A 82 -3.86 -12.21 1.70
N VAL A 83 -3.28 -11.09 2.13
CA VAL A 83 -4.01 -9.86 2.45
C VAL A 83 -3.56 -8.75 1.51
N GLU A 84 -4.44 -8.31 0.62
CA GLU A 84 -4.14 -7.28 -0.37
C GLU A 84 -4.00 -5.89 0.27
N ARG A 85 -3.17 -5.03 -0.33
CA ARG A 85 -3.08 -3.63 0.07
C ARG A 85 -4.47 -2.98 0.02
N GLY A 86 -4.88 -2.38 1.13
CA GLY A 86 -6.19 -1.75 1.29
C GLY A 86 -7.11 -2.55 2.22
N ASP A 87 -6.80 -3.82 2.46
CA ASP A 87 -7.49 -4.68 3.44
C ASP A 87 -6.72 -4.81 4.77
N PHE A 88 -5.63 -4.05 4.93
CA PHE A 88 -4.90 -3.96 6.19
C PHE A 88 -4.34 -2.56 6.44
N THR A 89 -4.12 -2.29 7.72
CA THR A 89 -3.41 -1.11 8.22
C THR A 89 -2.23 -1.55 9.10
N VAL A 90 -1.09 -0.86 9.00
CA VAL A 90 0.06 -1.08 9.88
C VAL A 90 0.15 0.07 10.90
N ASN A 91 0.04 -0.28 12.17
CA ASN A 91 0.22 0.63 13.29
C ASN A 91 1.62 0.43 13.89
N THR A 92 2.27 1.52 14.28
CA THR A 92 3.52 1.48 15.04
C THR A 92 3.25 1.86 16.49
N ARG A 93 3.84 1.12 17.43
CA ARG A 93 3.90 1.52 18.83
C ARG A 93 5.35 1.78 19.22
N GLU A 94 5.59 2.90 19.90
CA GLU A 94 6.88 3.16 20.54
C GLU A 94 7.11 2.12 21.65
N GLY A 95 8.16 1.32 21.51
CA GLY A 95 8.66 0.46 22.56
C GLY A 95 9.36 1.22 23.68
N ASN A 96 9.81 0.49 24.68
CA ASN A 96 10.30 1.08 25.94
C ASN A 96 11.74 1.63 25.84
N GLN A 97 12.49 1.36 24.76
CA GLN A 97 13.90 1.76 24.61
C GLN A 97 14.25 2.36 23.23
N GLY A 98 13.69 3.53 22.91
CA GLY A 98 14.17 4.37 21.81
C GLY A 98 13.90 3.82 20.40
N TRP A 99 14.63 4.33 19.40
CA TRP A 99 14.42 4.06 17.96
C TRP A 99 14.61 2.59 17.54
N GLU A 100 15.07 1.72 18.44
CA GLU A 100 15.39 0.31 18.18
C GLU A 100 14.24 -0.65 18.53
N ASP A 101 13.19 -0.17 19.21
CA ASP A 101 12.01 -0.99 19.59
C ASP A 101 10.73 -0.45 18.94
N ILE A 102 10.67 -0.31 17.61
CA ILE A 102 9.39 -0.05 16.95
C ILE A 102 8.66 -1.38 16.83
N VAL A 103 7.52 -1.51 17.50
CA VAL A 103 6.65 -2.67 17.36
C VAL A 103 5.62 -2.36 16.26
N TYR A 104 5.62 -3.20 15.23
CA TYR A 104 4.62 -3.15 14.17
C TYR A 104 3.46 -4.07 14.51
N GLU A 105 2.25 -3.57 14.34
CA GLU A 105 1.01 -4.35 14.46
C GLU A 105 0.21 -4.19 13.18
N VAL A 106 -0.13 -5.31 12.55
CA VAL A 106 -0.98 -5.33 11.36
C VAL A 106 -2.42 -5.54 11.79
N HIS A 107 -3.34 -4.73 11.31
CA HIS A 107 -4.77 -4.88 11.56
C HIS A 107 -5.48 -5.15 10.25
N ILE A 108 -6.25 -6.25 10.21
CA ILE A 108 -7.06 -6.61 9.05
C ILE A 108 -8.37 -5.84 9.08
N ASP A 109 -8.66 -5.14 7.98
CA ASP A 109 -9.83 -4.29 7.81
C ASP A 109 -11.04 -5.10 7.28
N ALA A 110 -11.18 -6.35 7.71
CA ALA A 110 -12.26 -7.26 7.33
C ALA A 110 -12.83 -8.03 8.54
N PRO A 111 -14.13 -8.37 8.53
CA PRO A 111 -14.69 -9.21 9.57
C PRO A 111 -14.16 -10.64 9.46
N ARG A 112 -14.06 -11.34 10.59
CA ARG A 112 -13.41 -12.66 10.70
C ARG A 112 -13.94 -13.73 9.74
N ASP A 113 -15.23 -13.70 9.44
CA ASP A 113 -15.84 -14.64 8.48
C ASP A 113 -15.34 -14.41 7.04
N GLN A 114 -14.95 -13.19 6.70
CA GLN A 114 -14.33 -12.86 5.41
C GLN A 114 -12.86 -13.27 5.37
N ILE A 115 -12.13 -13.13 6.47
CA ILE A 115 -10.71 -13.54 6.57
C ILE A 115 -10.54 -15.03 6.21
N LYS A 116 -11.47 -15.89 6.65
CA LYS A 116 -11.45 -17.33 6.31
C LYS A 116 -11.60 -17.64 4.82
N ASN A 117 -12.07 -16.67 4.04
CA ASN A 117 -12.25 -16.77 2.59
C ASN A 117 -11.15 -16.04 1.81
N PHE A 118 -10.16 -15.46 2.48
CA PHE A 118 -8.99 -14.91 1.79
C PHE A 118 -8.25 -16.02 1.05
N ASP A 119 -7.59 -15.63 -0.03
CA ASP A 119 -6.83 -16.57 -0.85
C ASP A 119 -5.69 -17.20 -0.04
N GLU A 120 -5.51 -18.50 -0.20
CA GLU A 120 -4.38 -19.22 0.38
C GLU A 120 -3.12 -18.95 -0.44
N TYR A 121 -2.04 -18.56 0.24
CA TYR A 121 -0.74 -18.43 -0.39
C TYR A 121 -0.25 -19.82 -0.76
N SER A 122 -0.13 -20.05 -2.06
CA SER A 122 0.28 -21.34 -2.61
C SER A 122 1.05 -21.13 -3.91
N GLU A 123 1.84 -22.12 -4.32
CA GLU A 123 2.56 -22.08 -5.61
C GLU A 123 1.58 -21.84 -6.79
N SER A 124 0.38 -22.41 -6.71
CA SER A 124 -0.64 -22.23 -7.75
C SER A 124 -1.18 -20.79 -7.79
N TRP A 125 -1.43 -20.19 -6.62
CA TRP A 125 -1.85 -18.80 -6.51
C TRP A 125 -0.74 -17.86 -6.98
N TRP A 126 0.50 -18.07 -6.52
CA TRP A 126 1.67 -17.28 -6.91
C TRP A 126 1.84 -17.23 -8.42
N ASN A 127 1.83 -18.40 -9.08
CA ASN A 127 2.00 -18.48 -10.52
C ASN A 127 0.87 -17.78 -11.28
N GLN A 128 -0.38 -17.89 -10.82
CA GLN A 128 -1.54 -17.22 -11.43
C GLN A 128 -1.45 -15.70 -11.26
N THR A 129 -1.17 -15.23 -10.05
CA THR A 129 -1.05 -13.81 -9.72
C THR A 129 0.11 -13.17 -10.49
N GLN A 130 1.28 -13.80 -10.47
CA GLN A 130 2.46 -13.33 -11.21
C GLN A 130 2.22 -13.33 -12.74
N GLN A 131 1.48 -14.30 -13.29
CA GLN A 131 1.11 -14.29 -14.71
C GLN A 131 0.11 -13.17 -15.03
N SER A 132 -0.90 -12.96 -14.19
CA SER A 132 -1.90 -11.89 -14.33
C SER A 132 -1.25 -10.52 -14.31
N LEU A 133 -0.38 -10.27 -13.32
CA LEU A 133 0.36 -9.02 -13.18
C LEU A 133 1.30 -8.79 -14.38
N ASN A 134 1.96 -9.84 -14.89
CA ASN A 134 2.78 -9.72 -16.10
C ASN A 134 1.97 -9.42 -17.37
N GLN A 135 0.79 -10.02 -17.53
CA GLN A 135 -0.09 -9.72 -18.66
C GLN A 135 -0.63 -8.29 -18.59
N ALA A 136 -1.07 -7.84 -17.40
CA ALA A 136 -1.48 -6.47 -17.16
C ALA A 136 -0.34 -5.48 -17.47
N TRP A 137 0.89 -5.80 -17.05
CA TRP A 137 2.08 -5.02 -17.35
C TRP A 137 2.38 -4.96 -18.85
N GLN A 138 2.36 -6.10 -19.56
CA GLN A 138 2.60 -6.15 -21.01
C GLN A 138 1.53 -5.36 -21.79
N ASN A 139 0.26 -5.56 -21.47
CA ASN A 139 -0.85 -4.82 -22.09
C ASN A 139 -0.73 -3.30 -21.83
N THR A 140 -0.27 -2.93 -20.63
CA THR A 140 -0.03 -1.52 -20.27
C THR A 140 1.20 -0.97 -21.00
N GLN A 141 2.29 -1.73 -21.14
CA GLN A 141 3.47 -1.30 -21.91
C GLN A 141 3.15 -1.13 -23.40
N GLU A 142 2.32 -1.99 -23.98
CA GLU A 142 1.90 -1.88 -25.40
C GLU A 142 0.94 -0.71 -25.65
N GLY A 143 0.09 -0.34 -24.67
CA GLY A 143 -0.86 0.78 -24.77
C GLY A 143 -0.36 2.13 -24.21
N ALA A 144 0.65 2.12 -23.34
CA ALA A 144 1.16 3.27 -22.60
C ALA A 144 2.68 3.52 -22.79
N ALA A 145 3.28 2.98 -23.86
CA ALA A 145 4.71 3.14 -24.18
C ALA A 145 5.22 4.60 -24.11
N SER A 146 4.38 5.61 -24.36
CA SER A 146 4.72 7.03 -24.27
C SER A 146 4.47 7.69 -22.89
N ALA A 147 3.70 7.06 -22.02
CA ALA A 147 3.35 7.56 -20.68
C ALA A 147 4.16 6.88 -19.56
N TRP A 148 4.62 5.65 -19.76
CA TRP A 148 5.41 4.88 -18.78
C TRP A 148 6.86 5.40 -18.65
N GLU A 149 7.51 5.77 -19.76
CA GLU A 149 8.85 6.38 -19.76
C GLU A 149 8.87 7.67 -18.92
N ASN A 150 7.84 8.52 -19.10
CA ASN A 150 7.71 9.78 -18.38
C ASN A 150 7.36 9.58 -16.89
N THR A 151 6.61 8.54 -16.52
CA THR A 151 6.27 8.29 -15.10
C THR A 151 7.46 7.73 -14.33
N LYS A 152 8.22 6.79 -14.90
CA LYS A 152 9.43 6.23 -14.26
C LYS A 152 10.57 7.25 -14.15
N GLU A 153 10.73 8.12 -15.16
CA GLU A 153 11.67 9.24 -15.08
C GLU A 153 11.17 10.38 -14.16
N ALA A 154 9.87 10.69 -14.14
CA ALA A 154 9.33 11.74 -13.29
C ALA A 154 9.35 11.37 -11.81
N THR A 155 9.11 10.10 -11.42
CA THR A 155 9.27 9.66 -10.02
C THR A 155 10.74 9.72 -9.58
N SER A 156 11.69 9.42 -10.48
CA SER A 156 13.12 9.54 -10.19
C SER A 156 13.60 11.00 -10.09
N ARG A 157 12.97 11.93 -10.85
CA ARG A 157 13.23 13.38 -10.78
C ARG A 157 12.47 14.08 -9.64
N ALA A 158 11.30 13.58 -9.25
CA ALA A 158 10.50 14.10 -8.14
C ALA A 158 11.23 13.94 -6.79
N TRP A 159 11.98 12.84 -6.60
CA TRP A 159 12.86 12.68 -5.44
C TRP A 159 13.99 13.73 -5.39
N GLN A 160 14.51 14.18 -6.54
CA GLN A 160 15.55 15.23 -6.60
C GLN A 160 14.96 16.62 -6.36
N ASN A 161 13.82 16.95 -6.98
CA ASN A 161 13.16 18.24 -6.80
C ASN A 161 12.59 18.43 -5.39
N THR A 162 12.17 17.34 -4.72
CA THR A 162 11.74 17.41 -3.31
C THR A 162 12.92 17.75 -2.40
N LYS A 163 14.13 17.29 -2.72
CA LYS A 163 15.34 17.61 -1.96
C LYS A 163 15.82 19.04 -2.21
N GLU A 164 15.81 19.52 -3.46
CA GLU A 164 16.18 20.90 -3.81
C GLU A 164 15.17 21.94 -3.30
N ALA A 165 13.88 21.60 -3.25
CA ALA A 165 12.86 22.45 -2.65
C ALA A 165 13.00 22.54 -1.13
N VAL A 166 13.44 21.47 -0.46
CA VAL A 166 13.71 21.46 0.99
C VAL A 166 15.04 22.16 1.32
N GLU A 167 16.05 22.07 0.46
CA GLU A 167 17.32 22.81 0.63
C GLU A 167 17.14 24.33 0.44
N ASN A 168 16.32 24.80 -0.51
CA ASN A 168 16.00 26.23 -0.64
C ASN A 168 15.13 26.78 0.50
N LEU A 169 14.34 25.94 1.16
CA LEU A 169 13.58 26.32 2.36
C LEU A 169 14.46 26.39 3.62
N GLY A 170 15.66 25.81 3.62
CA GLY A 170 16.62 25.90 4.72
C GLY A 170 17.32 27.26 4.81
N ASP A 171 17.55 27.91 3.67
CA ASP A 171 18.25 29.20 3.59
C ASP A 171 17.29 30.40 3.76
N GLU A 172 15.99 30.21 3.55
CA GLU A 172 14.98 31.30 3.60
C GLU A 172 14.40 31.52 5.01
N VAL A 173 14.72 30.66 6.00
CA VAL A 173 14.18 30.76 7.37
C VAL A 173 15.11 31.50 8.34
N GLU A 174 16.36 31.81 7.96
CA GLU A 174 17.29 32.52 8.86
C GLU A 174 17.18 34.06 8.78
N GLU A 175 16.45 34.64 7.81
CA GLU A 175 16.41 36.11 7.61
C GLU A 175 15.16 36.81 8.21
N ASP A 176 14.18 36.05 8.73
CA ASP A 176 12.93 36.60 9.30
C ASP A 176 12.86 36.57 10.84
N THR A 177 13.91 36.13 11.54
CA THR A 177 13.93 36.07 13.02
C THR A 177 14.66 37.24 13.71
N ASP A 178 15.23 38.19 12.96
CA ASP A 178 15.99 39.33 13.53
C ASP A 178 15.26 40.69 13.49
N GLN A 179 13.93 40.68 13.29
CA GLN A 179 13.07 41.87 13.40
C GLN A 179 11.89 41.70 14.37
N MET A 180 12.16 41.26 15.61
CA MET A 180 11.32 41.55 16.78
C MET A 180 12.04 42.48 17.76
#